data_AF-A0A379WZ16-F1
#
_entry.id   AF-A0A379WZ16-F1
#
_cell.length_a   1.000
_cell.length_b   1.000
_cell.length_c   1.000
_cell.angle_alpha   90.00
_cell.angle_beta   90.00
_cell.angle_gamma   90.00
#
_symmetry.space_group_name_H-M   'P 1'
#
loop_
_entity.id
_entity.type
_entity.pdbx_description
1 polymer ?
#
loop_
_entity_poly.entity_id
_entity_poly.type
_entity_poly.pdbx_seq_one_letter_code
_entity_poly.pdbx_strand_id
1 'polypeptide(L)'
;MRVTDFSFELPESLIAHYPQPERSRCRLLSLEGPTGALTHGTFTDLLDKLNPGDLLVFNNTRVIPARLFGRKASGGKIEVLVERMLDDKRILAHIRASKAPKPGTELLLGDDESIHATMTARHGALFEVEFNDPRPVLDILNAIGHMPLPPYIDRPDEDADRELYQTVYSEKPGAVAAPTAGCTLMSRCWRRFVRKVSKWRLLRYT
;
A
#
# COMPACT_ATOMS: atom_id res chain seq x y z
N MET A 1 10.91 -20.45 -15.73
CA MET A 1 9.73 -19.70 -16.19
C MET A 1 10.22 -18.36 -16.70
N ARG A 2 9.76 -17.95 -17.88
CA ARG A 2 10.07 -16.65 -18.48
C ARG A 2 8.94 -15.68 -18.14
N VAL A 3 9.23 -14.38 -18.10
CA VAL A 3 8.19 -13.34 -17.88
C VAL A 3 7.06 -13.46 -18.91
N THR A 4 7.41 -13.83 -20.15
CA THR A 4 6.46 -14.03 -21.25
C THR A 4 5.43 -15.13 -20.98
N ASP A 5 5.74 -16.11 -20.13
CA ASP A 5 4.81 -17.20 -19.79
C ASP A 5 3.62 -16.69 -18.93
N PHE A 6 3.68 -15.43 -18.45
CA PHE A 6 2.63 -14.75 -17.68
C PHE A 6 2.00 -13.56 -18.44
N SER A 7 2.26 -13.44 -19.74
CA SER A 7 1.68 -12.37 -20.57
C SER A 7 0.24 -12.71 -20.95
N PHE A 8 -0.64 -11.73 -20.85
CA PHE A 8 -2.03 -11.81 -21.32
C PHE A 8 -2.48 -10.46 -21.86
N GLU A 9 -3.52 -10.46 -22.69
CA GLU A 9 -4.12 -9.23 -23.17
C GLU A 9 -5.01 -8.62 -22.08
N LEU A 10 -4.67 -7.41 -21.64
CA LEU A 10 -5.46 -6.63 -20.68
C LEU A 10 -5.85 -5.29 -21.30
N PRO A 11 -7.08 -5.16 -21.82
CA PRO A 11 -7.59 -3.87 -22.28
C PRO A 11 -7.56 -2.84 -21.14
N GLU A 12 -7.06 -1.64 -21.42
CA GLU A 12 -6.98 -0.54 -20.42
C GLU A 12 -8.36 -0.22 -19.82
N SER A 13 -9.43 -0.34 -20.62
CA SER A 13 -10.81 -0.13 -20.16
C SER A 13 -11.30 -1.10 -19.08
N LEU A 14 -10.58 -2.22 -18.85
CA LEU A 14 -10.87 -3.17 -17.78
C LEU A 14 -10.04 -2.93 -16.51
N ILE A 15 -9.11 -1.96 -16.53
CA ILE A 15 -8.32 -1.56 -15.36
C ILE A 15 -9.14 -0.53 -14.57
N ALA A 16 -9.49 -0.89 -13.34
CA ALA A 16 -10.22 0.03 -12.46
C ALA A 16 -9.28 1.13 -11.93
N HIS A 17 -9.55 2.38 -12.32
CA HIS A 17 -8.84 3.57 -11.81
C HIS A 17 -9.32 4.02 -10.43
N TYR A 18 -10.57 3.72 -10.11
CA TYR A 18 -11.18 3.96 -8.80
C TYR A 18 -11.86 2.69 -8.30
N PRO A 19 -11.89 2.45 -6.98
CA PRO A 19 -12.64 1.33 -6.42
C PRO A 19 -14.14 1.49 -6.70
N GLN A 20 -14.84 0.36 -6.85
CA GLN A 20 -16.30 0.34 -6.95
C GLN A 20 -16.90 1.02 -5.69
N PRO A 21 -17.75 2.06 -5.83
CA PRO A 21 -18.33 2.75 -4.66
C PRO A 21 -19.12 1.79 -3.76
N GLU A 22 -19.89 0.88 -4.38
CA GLU A 22 -20.58 -0.19 -3.67
C GLU A 22 -19.71 -1.47 -3.65
N ARG A 23 -18.75 -1.54 -2.72
CA ARG A 23 -17.74 -2.62 -2.68
C ARG A 23 -18.32 -4.03 -2.58
N SER A 24 -19.50 -4.20 -1.99
CA SER A 24 -20.21 -5.49 -1.95
C SER A 24 -20.59 -6.03 -3.33
N ARG A 25 -20.64 -5.17 -4.36
CA ARG A 25 -20.95 -5.55 -5.75
C ARG A 25 -19.72 -5.83 -6.59
N CYS A 26 -18.53 -5.81 -6.02
CA CYS A 26 -17.34 -6.29 -6.71
C CYS A 26 -17.57 -7.73 -7.19
N ARG A 27 -17.17 -8.00 -8.44
CA ARG A 27 -17.24 -9.33 -9.03
C ARG A 27 -16.27 -10.27 -8.31
N LEU A 28 -16.66 -11.52 -8.16
CA LEU A 28 -15.82 -12.59 -7.63
C LEU A 28 -15.63 -13.65 -8.73
N LEU A 29 -14.39 -13.93 -9.10
CA LEU A 29 -14.03 -15.09 -9.91
C LEU A 29 -13.52 -16.17 -8.97
N SER A 30 -14.18 -17.32 -8.94
CA SER A 30 -13.71 -18.50 -8.22
C SER A 30 -13.08 -19.47 -9.20
N LEU A 31 -11.86 -19.92 -8.89
CA LEU A 31 -11.15 -20.97 -9.61
C LEU A 31 -11.02 -22.18 -8.69
N GLU A 32 -11.53 -23.32 -9.11
CA GLU A 32 -11.28 -24.59 -8.45
C GLU A 32 -9.91 -25.12 -8.90
N GLY A 33 -8.94 -25.16 -7.98
CA GLY A 33 -7.54 -25.48 -8.30
C GLY A 33 -7.34 -26.81 -9.04
N PRO A 34 -7.90 -27.94 -8.55
CA PRO A 34 -7.71 -29.24 -9.19
C PRO A 34 -8.35 -29.39 -10.58
N THR A 35 -9.55 -28.84 -10.78
CA THR A 35 -10.34 -29.06 -12.01
C THR A 35 -10.16 -27.94 -13.02
N GLY A 36 -9.72 -26.76 -12.58
CA GLY A 36 -9.71 -25.55 -13.38
C GLY A 36 -11.10 -24.91 -13.56
N ALA A 37 -12.15 -25.43 -12.89
CA ALA A 37 -13.50 -24.92 -13.06
C ALA A 37 -13.61 -23.47 -12.59
N LEU A 38 -14.24 -22.63 -13.42
CA LEU A 38 -14.46 -21.22 -13.15
C LEU A 38 -15.92 -20.98 -12.76
N THR A 39 -16.14 -20.15 -11.74
CA THR A 39 -17.48 -19.67 -11.38
C THR A 39 -17.43 -18.17 -11.16
N HIS A 40 -18.39 -17.47 -11.76
CA HIS A 40 -18.58 -16.04 -11.57
C HIS A 40 -19.65 -15.78 -10.50
N GLY A 41 -19.38 -14.81 -9.64
CA GLY A 41 -20.32 -14.36 -8.63
C GLY A 41 -20.01 -12.93 -8.20
N THR A 42 -20.45 -12.60 -7.00
CA THR A 42 -20.19 -11.34 -6.31
C THR A 42 -19.39 -11.59 -5.04
N PHE A 43 -18.72 -10.56 -4.53
CA PHE A 43 -17.86 -10.69 -3.36
C PHE A 43 -18.58 -11.28 -2.14
N THR A 44 -19.89 -11.02 -2.00
CA THR A 44 -20.69 -11.58 -0.90
C THR A 44 -20.79 -13.10 -0.92
N ASP A 45 -20.65 -13.74 -2.09
CA ASP A 45 -20.75 -15.19 -2.28
C ASP A 45 -19.53 -15.91 -1.67
N LEU A 46 -18.46 -15.18 -1.35
CA LEU A 46 -17.31 -15.71 -0.61
C LEU A 46 -17.74 -16.31 0.73
N LEU A 47 -18.77 -15.76 1.38
CA LEU A 47 -19.28 -16.30 2.64
C LEU A 47 -19.77 -17.74 2.49
N ASP A 48 -20.33 -18.11 1.34
CA ASP A 48 -20.89 -19.45 1.10
C ASP A 48 -19.82 -20.47 0.73
N LYS A 49 -18.60 -20.01 0.42
CA LYS A 49 -17.44 -20.85 0.10
C LYS A 49 -16.61 -21.22 1.32
N LEU A 50 -16.93 -20.67 2.49
CA LEU A 50 -16.21 -20.91 3.73
C LEU A 50 -16.91 -21.96 4.60
N ASN A 51 -16.12 -22.89 5.11
CA ASN A 51 -16.55 -23.96 5.99
C ASN A 51 -16.20 -23.66 7.46
N PRO A 52 -16.97 -24.22 8.41
CA PRO A 52 -16.57 -24.22 9.80
C PRO A 52 -15.18 -24.84 9.97
N GLY A 53 -14.28 -24.12 10.64
CA GLY A 53 -12.90 -24.56 10.87
C GLY A 53 -11.86 -23.90 9.97
N ASP A 54 -12.27 -23.24 8.88
CA ASP A 54 -11.37 -22.47 8.01
C ASP A 54 -10.69 -21.32 8.79
N LEU A 55 -9.45 -21.00 8.39
CA LEU A 55 -8.70 -19.87 8.92
C LEU A 55 -8.56 -18.79 7.85
N LEU A 56 -9.10 -17.61 8.14
CA LEU A 56 -8.83 -16.43 7.35
C LEU A 56 -7.71 -15.61 7.99
N VAL A 57 -6.74 -15.23 7.17
CA VAL A 57 -5.59 -14.44 7.60
C VAL A 57 -5.64 -13.09 6.90
N PHE A 58 -5.71 -12.03 7.70
CA PHE A 58 -5.80 -10.66 7.22
C PHE A 58 -4.56 -9.87 7.60
N ASN A 59 -4.16 -8.92 6.75
CA ASN A 59 -3.17 -7.92 7.11
C ASN A 59 -3.89 -6.73 7.79
N ASN A 60 -3.56 -6.41 9.05
CA ASN A 60 -4.24 -5.35 9.81
C ASN A 60 -3.48 -4.01 9.86
N THR A 61 -2.52 -3.81 8.97
CA THR A 61 -1.77 -2.56 8.94
C THR A 61 -2.55 -1.48 8.20
N ARG A 62 -2.61 -0.28 8.78
CA ARG A 62 -3.08 0.94 8.15
C ARG A 62 -2.01 1.46 7.21
N VAL A 63 -2.46 1.86 6.03
CA VAL A 63 -1.58 2.44 5.02
C VAL A 63 -1.17 3.83 5.47
N ILE A 64 0.13 4.08 5.54
CA ILE A 64 0.70 5.39 5.80
C ILE A 64 0.96 6.09 4.45
N PRO A 65 0.89 7.43 4.41
CA PRO A 65 1.25 8.20 3.22
C PRO A 65 2.78 8.17 2.98
N ALA A 66 3.25 7.04 2.45
CA ALA A 66 4.66 6.67 2.32
C ALA A 66 5.33 7.21 1.04
N ARG A 67 4.64 8.02 0.23
CA ARG A 67 5.20 8.62 -0.98
C ARG A 67 5.50 10.09 -0.72
N LEU A 68 6.75 10.52 -0.89
CA LEU A 68 7.18 11.90 -0.73
C LEU A 68 7.74 12.42 -2.04
N PHE A 69 7.43 13.67 -2.34
CA PHE A 69 8.08 14.43 -3.41
C PHE A 69 9.05 15.45 -2.82
N GLY A 70 9.98 15.92 -3.64
CA GLY A 70 10.92 16.94 -3.23
C GLY A 70 12.07 17.11 -4.21
N ARG A 71 13.20 17.61 -3.70
CA ARG A 71 14.45 17.73 -4.45
C ARG A 71 15.67 17.52 -3.57
N LYS A 72 16.83 17.31 -4.20
CA LYS A 72 18.12 17.45 -3.51
C LYS A 72 18.42 18.94 -3.29
N ALA A 73 19.12 19.27 -2.22
CA ALA A 73 19.61 20.64 -2.00
C ALA A 73 20.50 21.13 -3.16
N SER A 74 21.25 20.22 -3.79
CA SER A 74 22.04 20.48 -5.01
C SER A 74 21.20 20.72 -6.28
N GLY A 75 19.87 20.61 -6.19
CA GLY A 75 18.95 20.60 -7.32
C GLY A 75 18.64 19.19 -7.86
N GLY A 76 17.55 19.13 -8.63
CA GLY A 76 17.01 17.91 -9.23
C GLY A 76 15.91 17.27 -8.38
N LYS A 77 14.76 17.04 -9.01
CA LYS A 77 13.58 16.42 -8.39
C LYS A 77 13.87 14.99 -7.95
N ILE A 78 13.26 14.61 -6.84
CA ILE A 78 13.28 13.26 -6.31
C ILE A 78 11.86 12.83 -5.94
N GLU A 79 11.64 11.54 -6.02
CA GLU A 79 10.45 10.87 -5.48
C GLU A 79 10.94 9.77 -4.54
N VAL A 80 10.43 9.77 -3.32
CA VAL A 80 10.82 8.86 -2.25
C VAL A 80 9.62 7.98 -1.93
N LEU A 81 9.78 6.68 -2.04
CA LEU A 81 8.80 5.69 -1.59
C LEU A 81 9.37 4.97 -0.38
N VAL A 82 8.85 5.30 0.81
CA VAL A 82 9.22 4.66 2.07
C VAL A 82 8.91 3.17 1.98
N GLU A 83 9.84 2.29 2.34
CA GLU A 83 9.61 0.85 2.49
C GLU A 83 9.25 0.50 3.94
N ARG A 84 9.99 1.08 4.90
CA ARG A 84 9.77 0.88 6.33
C ARG A 84 10.43 1.99 7.14
N MET A 85 9.91 2.22 8.34
CA MET A 85 10.56 3.02 9.37
C MET A 85 11.57 2.15 10.11
N LEU A 86 12.75 2.70 10.38
CA LEU A 86 13.77 2.05 11.23
C LEU A 86 13.59 2.47 12.69
N ASP A 87 13.26 3.74 12.90
CA ASP A 87 12.96 4.36 14.19
C ASP A 87 12.17 5.66 13.97
N ASP A 88 12.05 6.48 15.02
CA ASP A 88 11.28 7.74 14.99
C ASP A 88 11.91 8.85 14.13
N LYS A 89 13.11 8.64 13.57
CA LYS A 89 13.85 9.63 12.76
C LYS A 89 14.29 9.10 11.41
N ARG A 90 14.34 7.78 11.23
CA ARG A 90 14.93 7.15 10.04
C ARG A 90 13.99 6.21 9.31
N ILE A 91 14.15 6.19 7.99
CA ILE A 91 13.44 5.28 7.09
C ILE A 91 14.40 4.56 6.16
N LEU A 92 13.96 3.41 5.64
CA LEU A 92 14.45 2.86 4.39
C LEU A 92 13.45 3.16 3.28
N ALA A 93 13.95 3.62 2.13
CA ALA A 93 13.12 4.00 1.00
C ALA A 93 13.76 3.69 -0.34
N HIS A 94 12.93 3.57 -1.38
CA HIS A 94 13.37 3.72 -2.76
C HIS A 94 13.35 5.19 -3.15
N ILE A 95 14.44 5.67 -3.77
CA ILE A 95 14.52 7.04 -4.27
C ILE A 95 14.67 7.02 -5.78
N ARG A 96 13.66 7.56 -6.48
CA ARG A 96 13.71 7.82 -7.91
C ARG A 96 14.31 9.20 -8.14
N ALA A 97 15.43 9.25 -8.84
CA ALA A 97 16.12 10.49 -9.21
C ALA A 97 16.97 10.26 -10.47
N SER A 98 17.21 11.29 -11.28
CA SER A 98 18.09 11.18 -12.46
C SER A 98 19.53 10.78 -12.09
N LYS A 99 20.00 11.27 -10.93
CA LYS A 99 21.25 10.84 -10.30
C LYS A 99 20.95 10.53 -8.83
N ALA A 100 21.14 9.27 -8.46
CA ALA A 100 20.90 8.78 -7.11
C ALA A 100 21.69 9.61 -6.07
N PRO A 101 21.08 9.98 -4.92
CA PRO A 101 21.78 10.67 -3.84
C PRO A 101 22.87 9.77 -3.24
N LYS A 102 23.96 10.40 -2.83
CA LYS A 102 25.06 9.76 -2.08
C LYS A 102 24.89 10.02 -0.58
N PRO A 103 25.55 9.22 0.30
CA PRO A 103 25.64 9.55 1.72
C PRO A 103 26.05 11.01 1.96
N GLY A 104 25.35 11.68 2.87
CA GLY A 104 25.49 13.11 3.18
C GLY A 104 24.72 14.05 2.25
N THR A 105 23.97 13.54 1.26
CA THR A 105 23.13 14.40 0.41
C THR A 105 21.94 14.92 1.21
N GLU A 106 21.80 16.23 1.27
CA GLU A 106 20.62 16.89 1.82
C GLU A 106 19.44 16.85 0.84
N LEU A 107 18.27 16.51 1.37
CA LEU A 107 17.00 16.36 0.68
C LEU A 107 16.01 17.36 1.28
N LEU A 108 15.30 18.07 0.41
CA LEU A 108 14.20 18.95 0.76
C LEU A 108 12.91 18.25 0.31
N LEU A 109 12.09 17.82 1.26
CA LEU A 109 10.91 16.96 1.07
C LEU A 109 9.62 17.72 1.39
N GLY A 110 8.53 17.30 0.75
CA GLY A 110 7.24 17.98 0.78
C GLY A 110 7.07 18.90 -0.42
N ASP A 111 5.82 19.19 -0.79
CA ASP A 111 5.49 20.07 -1.92
C ASP A 111 6.01 21.50 -1.73
N ASP A 112 6.09 21.94 -0.47
CA ASP A 112 6.67 23.22 -0.05
C ASP A 112 8.16 23.14 0.29
N GLU A 113 8.77 21.96 0.16
CA GLU A 113 10.17 21.69 0.45
C GLU A 113 10.59 22.02 1.90
N SER A 114 9.62 22.04 2.83
CA SER A 114 9.82 22.46 4.22
C SER A 114 10.57 21.45 5.09
N ILE A 115 10.62 20.17 4.67
CA ILE A 115 11.20 19.10 5.46
C ILE A 115 12.61 18.79 5.01
N HIS A 116 13.57 19.07 5.88
CA HIS A 116 14.97 18.72 5.64
C HIS A 116 15.23 17.27 6.06
N ALA A 117 15.91 16.52 5.20
CA ALA A 117 16.36 15.18 5.48
C ALA A 117 17.75 14.94 4.89
N THR A 118 18.44 13.92 5.37
CA THR A 118 19.78 13.55 4.89
C THR A 118 19.79 12.09 4.49
N MET A 119 20.29 11.79 3.29
CA MET A 119 20.59 10.42 2.91
C MET A 119 21.84 9.95 3.67
N THR A 120 21.72 8.98 4.56
CA THR A 120 22.79 8.57 5.47
C THR A 120 23.55 7.35 4.98
N ALA A 121 22.85 6.34 4.44
CA ALA A 121 23.45 5.08 4.01
C ALA A 121 22.71 4.46 2.82
N ARG A 122 23.38 3.55 2.11
CA ARG A 122 22.79 2.77 1.01
C ARG A 122 22.83 1.29 1.34
N HIS A 123 21.68 0.63 1.22
CA HIS A 123 21.49 -0.80 1.46
C HIS A 123 21.01 -1.46 0.17
N GLY A 124 21.94 -1.67 -0.76
CA GLY A 124 21.63 -2.19 -2.11
C GLY A 124 20.74 -1.22 -2.90
N ALA A 125 19.46 -1.59 -3.08
CA ALA A 125 18.46 -0.77 -3.77
C ALA A 125 17.77 0.26 -2.87
N LEU A 126 17.97 0.17 -1.54
CA LEU A 126 17.34 1.03 -0.55
C LEU A 126 18.28 2.12 -0.08
N PHE A 127 17.69 3.26 0.25
CA PHE A 127 18.34 4.44 0.78
C PHE A 127 17.85 4.64 2.20
N GLU A 128 18.79 4.74 3.13
CA GLU A 128 18.51 5.17 4.49
C GLU A 128 18.46 6.70 4.50
N VAL A 129 17.36 7.24 5.01
CA VAL A 129 17.10 8.67 5.09
C VAL A 129 16.76 9.01 6.53
N GLU A 130 17.47 10.00 7.07
CA GLU A 130 17.23 10.58 8.39
C GLU A 130 16.54 11.94 8.25
N PHE A 131 15.47 12.16 9.00
CA PHE A 131 14.73 13.41 8.99
C PHE A 131 15.29 14.38 10.03
N ASN A 132 15.67 15.57 9.58
CA ASN A 132 16.25 16.64 10.40
C ASN A 132 15.14 17.54 10.94
N ASP A 133 14.09 16.95 11.51
CA ASP A 133 12.90 17.64 12.05
C ASP A 133 12.64 17.16 13.48
N PRO A 134 12.17 18.02 14.40
CA PRO A 134 11.85 17.62 15.77
C PRO A 134 10.72 16.58 15.86
N ARG A 135 9.78 16.54 14.91
CA ARG A 135 8.67 15.60 14.87
C ARG A 135 9.13 14.16 14.57
N PRO A 136 8.43 13.13 15.05
CA PRO A 136 8.62 11.75 14.59
C PRO A 136 8.35 11.59 13.09
N VAL A 137 9.03 10.65 12.43
CA VAL A 137 8.84 10.30 11.00
C VAL A 137 7.38 10.13 10.65
N LEU A 138 6.63 9.38 11.47
CA LEU A 138 5.22 9.10 11.18
C LEU A 138 4.38 10.38 11.07
N ASP A 139 4.65 11.37 11.91
CA ASP A 139 3.93 12.66 11.89
C ASP A 139 4.32 13.48 10.66
N ILE A 140 5.58 13.43 10.26
CA ILE A 140 6.08 14.06 9.03
C ILE A 140 5.39 13.44 7.81
N LEU A 141 5.39 12.10 7.72
CA LEU A 141 4.71 11.39 6.63
C LEU A 141 3.22 11.76 6.59
N ASN A 142 2.53 11.79 7.73
CA ASN A 142 1.12 12.18 7.78
C ASN A 142 0.84 13.63 7.33
N ALA A 143 1.83 14.52 7.47
CA ALA A 143 1.71 15.93 7.15
C ALA A 143 2.02 16.23 5.68
N ILE A 144 3.08 15.65 5.12
CA ILE A 144 3.60 15.99 3.77
C ILE A 144 3.56 14.83 2.78
N GLY A 145 3.14 13.64 3.23
CA GLY A 145 3.13 12.45 2.42
C GLY A 145 1.87 12.29 1.60
N HIS A 146 2.06 11.62 0.48
CA HIS A 146 1.04 11.20 -0.46
C HIS A 146 0.73 9.72 -0.28
N MET A 147 -0.50 9.35 -0.58
CA MET A 147 -0.90 7.95 -0.64
C MET A 147 -0.16 7.26 -1.80
N PRO A 148 0.58 6.17 -1.52
CA PRO A 148 1.30 5.42 -2.55
C PRO A 148 0.30 4.58 -3.36
N LEU A 149 -0.31 5.21 -4.36
CA LEU A 149 -1.20 4.53 -5.30
C LEU A 149 -0.42 3.44 -6.07
N PRO A 150 -1.05 2.29 -6.37
CA PRO A 150 -0.46 1.27 -7.23
C PRO A 150 0.03 1.85 -8.58
N PRO A 151 1.13 1.33 -9.15
CA PRO A 151 1.78 1.91 -10.32
C PRO A 151 0.92 1.91 -11.60
N TYR A 152 -0.14 1.11 -11.65
CA TYR A 152 -1.10 1.08 -12.75
C TYR A 152 -2.20 2.15 -12.63
N ILE A 153 -2.28 2.87 -11.51
CA ILE A 153 -3.21 3.98 -11.31
C ILE A 153 -2.47 5.27 -11.63
N ASP A 154 -2.62 5.73 -12.87
CA ASP A 154 -1.96 6.93 -13.38
C ASP A 154 -2.78 8.19 -13.08
N ARG A 155 -2.89 8.53 -11.79
CA ARG A 155 -3.44 9.81 -11.32
C ARG A 155 -2.77 10.26 -10.01
N PRO A 156 -2.82 11.55 -9.67
CA PRO A 156 -2.52 12.01 -8.32
C PRO A 156 -3.43 11.35 -7.27
N ASP A 157 -2.93 11.24 -6.04
CA ASP A 157 -3.77 10.86 -4.92
C ASP A 157 -4.72 11.99 -4.50
N GLU A 158 -5.85 11.60 -3.94
CA GLU A 158 -6.91 12.48 -3.46
C GLU A 158 -7.14 12.22 -1.97
N ASP A 159 -7.73 13.17 -1.25
CA ASP A 159 -8.03 13.01 0.19
C ASP A 159 -8.88 11.75 0.47
N ALA A 160 -9.80 11.43 -0.45
CA ALA A 160 -10.62 10.23 -0.38
C ALA A 160 -9.78 8.93 -0.37
N ASP A 161 -8.60 8.92 -0.99
CA ASP A 161 -7.73 7.75 -1.03
C ASP A 161 -7.21 7.35 0.36
N ARG A 162 -7.09 8.32 1.29
CA ARG A 162 -6.69 8.04 2.68
C ARG A 162 -7.68 7.12 3.39
N GLU A 163 -8.95 7.16 3.01
CA GLU A 163 -9.99 6.27 3.50
C GLU A 163 -10.17 5.04 2.60
N LEU A 164 -10.20 5.24 1.27
CA LEU A 164 -10.50 4.19 0.31
C LEU A 164 -9.46 3.06 0.30
N TYR A 165 -8.19 3.36 0.61
CA TYR A 165 -7.11 2.38 0.68
C TYR A 165 -6.92 1.78 2.07
N GLN A 166 -7.89 1.95 2.96
CA GLN A 166 -7.91 1.29 4.27
C GLN A 166 -8.87 0.10 4.25
N THR A 167 -8.59 -0.85 5.13
CA THR A 167 -9.51 -1.97 5.38
C THR A 167 -10.30 -1.70 6.64
N VAL A 168 -11.48 -2.30 6.76
CA VAL A 168 -12.34 -2.11 7.94
C VAL A 168 -11.77 -2.67 9.24
N TYR A 169 -10.69 -3.46 9.15
CA TYR A 169 -9.99 -4.08 10.27
C TYR A 169 -8.53 -3.59 10.40
N SER A 170 -8.14 -2.53 9.67
CA SER A 170 -6.80 -1.94 9.83
C SER A 170 -6.73 -1.07 11.08
N GLU A 171 -5.79 -1.38 11.96
CA GLU A 171 -5.64 -0.73 13.27
C GLU A 171 -4.26 -0.08 13.44
N LYS A 172 -3.20 -0.75 12.97
CA LYS A 172 -1.81 -0.37 13.30
C LYS A 172 -1.15 0.37 12.15
N PRO A 173 -0.58 1.57 12.34
CA PRO A 173 0.18 2.23 11.28
C PRO A 173 1.39 1.37 10.87
N GLY A 174 1.73 1.39 9.58
CA GLY A 174 2.97 0.78 9.09
C GLY A 174 2.90 0.11 7.72
N ALA A 175 1.73 0.04 7.08
CA ALA A 175 1.67 -0.44 5.71
C ALA A 175 2.14 0.66 4.76
N VAL A 176 3.13 0.36 3.94
CA VAL A 176 3.49 1.20 2.80
C VAL A 176 2.56 0.92 1.61
N ALA A 177 2.23 -0.34 1.38
CA ALA A 177 1.32 -0.72 0.31
C ALA A 177 -0.06 -1.05 0.89
N ALA A 178 -1.11 -0.60 0.19
CA ALA A 178 -2.47 -0.95 0.56
C ALA A 178 -2.73 -2.45 0.33
N PRO A 179 -3.38 -3.14 1.29
CA PRO A 179 -3.90 -4.49 1.05
C PRO A 179 -5.13 -4.42 0.14
N THR A 180 -4.88 -4.33 -1.17
CA THR A 180 -5.88 -4.04 -2.22
C THR A 180 -7.01 -5.07 -2.28
N ALA A 181 -6.75 -6.35 -2.04
CA ALA A 181 -7.79 -7.38 -1.97
C ALA A 181 -8.68 -7.25 -0.71
N GLY A 182 -8.10 -6.80 0.41
CA GLY A 182 -8.83 -6.60 1.66
C GLY A 182 -9.78 -5.41 1.61
N CYS A 183 -9.50 -4.43 0.74
CA CYS A 183 -10.30 -3.21 0.59
C CYS A 183 -11.75 -3.53 0.21
N THR A 184 -12.04 -4.64 -0.46
CA THR A 184 -13.41 -5.03 -0.83
C THR A 184 -14.30 -5.40 0.38
N LEU A 185 -13.71 -5.72 1.54
CA LEU A 185 -14.45 -6.04 2.77
C LEU A 185 -15.05 -4.80 3.44
N MET A 186 -16.38 -4.72 3.44
CA MET A 186 -17.14 -3.70 4.18
C MET A 186 -17.54 -4.19 5.59
N SER A 187 -17.77 -3.27 6.54
CA SER A 187 -18.05 -3.58 7.95
C SER A 187 -19.23 -4.54 8.15
N ARG A 188 -20.25 -4.47 7.30
CA ARG A 188 -21.42 -5.35 7.35
C ARG A 188 -21.09 -6.78 6.90
N CYS A 189 -20.24 -6.94 5.88
CA CYS A 189 -19.73 -8.25 5.47
C CYS A 189 -18.76 -8.79 6.53
N TRP A 190 -17.84 -7.97 7.01
CA TRP A 190 -16.89 -8.32 8.07
C TRP A 190 -17.57 -8.91 9.31
N ARG A 191 -18.65 -8.29 9.80
CA ARG A 191 -19.44 -8.83 10.92
C ARG A 191 -20.04 -10.21 10.64
N ARG A 192 -20.48 -10.49 9.40
CA ARG A 192 -20.95 -11.83 9.00
C ARG A 192 -19.79 -12.82 8.91
N PHE A 193 -18.62 -12.39 8.40
CA PHE A 193 -17.41 -13.20 8.36
C PHE A 193 -16.97 -13.64 9.76
N VAL A 194 -16.80 -12.71 10.69
CA VAL A 194 -16.35 -13.01 12.06
C VAL A 194 -17.33 -13.92 12.80
N ARG A 195 -18.62 -13.89 12.46
CA ARG A 195 -19.63 -14.80 13.04
C ARG A 195 -19.59 -16.21 12.44
N LYS A 196 -19.29 -16.36 11.15
CA LYS A 196 -19.27 -17.66 10.46
C LYS A 196 -17.94 -18.38 10.64
N VAL A 197 -16.84 -17.64 10.73
CA VAL A 197 -15.48 -18.17 10.82
C VAL A 197 -14.99 -18.05 12.26
N SER A 198 -14.95 -19.18 12.98
CA SER A 198 -14.55 -19.21 14.40
C SER A 198 -13.06 -18.94 14.62
N LYS A 199 -12.24 -18.93 13.56
CA LYS A 199 -10.79 -18.68 13.61
C LYS A 199 -10.37 -17.66 12.55
N TRP A 200 -9.86 -16.52 12.99
CA TRP A 200 -9.19 -15.55 12.11
C TRP A 200 -7.91 -15.06 12.79
N ARG A 201 -6.93 -14.67 11.99
CA ARG A 201 -5.66 -14.11 12.48
C ARG A 201 -5.32 -12.82 11.74
N LEU A 202 -4.72 -11.89 12.47
CA LEU A 202 -4.09 -10.71 11.90
C LEU A 202 -2.59 -10.96 11.80
N LEU A 203 -2.05 -10.86 10.59
CA LEU A 203 -0.61 -10.85 10.37
C LEU A 203 -0.05 -9.50 10.78
N ARG A 204 0.99 -9.52 11.62
CA ARG A 204 1.81 -8.37 11.95
C ARG A 204 3.10 -8.46 11.14
N TYR A 205 3.45 -7.40 10.43
CA TYR A 205 4.87 -7.17 10.11
C TYR A 205 5.53 -6.73 11.42
N THR A 206 6.37 -7.60 11.99
CA THR A 206 7.36 -7.22 13.01
C THR A 206 8.54 -6.57 12.35
#